data_AF-A0AAW6IX55-F1
#
_entry.id   AF-A0AAW6IX55-F1
#
_cell.length_a   1.000
_cell.length_b   1.000
_cell.length_c   1.000
_cell.angle_alpha   90.00
_cell.angle_beta   90.00
_cell.angle_gamma   90.00
#
_symmetry.space_group_name_H-M   'P 1'
#
loop_
_entity.id
_entity.type
_entity.pdbx_description
1 polymer ?
#
loop_
_entity_poly.entity_id
_entity_poly.type
_entity_poly.pdbx_seq_one_letter_code
_entity_poly.pdbx_strand_id
1 'polypeptide(L)'
;MDYLAVKHSHMAIAMLSVILFYIRSFSRMGSGKLAKNKLVFIGSHSIDTLLLISAITLVFMAKINPFEQLWLLEKIVLVVIYIAIGIISAKQTNTLPKIMYVVVNTVVILAIGYLATAKSPLLL
;
A
#
# COMPACT_ATOMS: atom_id res chain seq x y z
N MET A 1 20.37 9.96 9.82
CA MET A 1 19.67 8.66 9.97
C MET A 1 20.35 7.67 9.06
N ASP A 2 20.63 6.46 9.53
CA ASP A 2 21.21 5.41 8.70
C ASP A 2 20.19 4.88 7.67
N TYR A 3 20.64 4.58 6.46
CA TYR A 3 19.79 4.11 5.36
C TYR A 3 19.10 2.78 5.70
N LEU A 4 19.81 1.85 6.35
CA LEU A 4 19.25 0.56 6.71
C LEU A 4 18.11 0.71 7.73
N ALA A 5 18.28 1.59 8.72
CA ALA A 5 17.23 1.88 9.69
C ALA A 5 15.94 2.37 9.00
N VAL A 6 16.05 3.35 8.11
CA VAL A 6 14.89 3.88 7.36
C VAL A 6 14.27 2.80 6.47
N LYS A 7 15.10 1.95 5.85
CA LYS A 7 14.64 0.84 5.00
C LYS A 7 13.84 -0.18 5.80
N HIS A 8 14.32 -0.59 6.97
CA HIS A 8 13.61 -1.51 7.84
C HIS A 8 12.30 -0.91 8.35
N SER A 9 12.31 0.37 8.76
CA SER A 9 11.09 1.08 9.16
C SER A 9 10.07 1.14 8.02
N HIS A 10 10.49 1.47 6.79
CA HIS A 10 9.60 1.47 5.63
C HIS A 10 8.97 0.10 5.37
N MET A 11 9.75 -0.99 5.45
CA MET A 11 9.22 -2.35 5.27
C MET A 11 8.21 -2.71 6.36
N ALA A 12 8.44 -2.33 7.61
CA ALA A 12 7.49 -2.54 8.69
C ALA A 12 6.19 -1.74 8.48
N ILE A 13 6.29 -0.48 8.06
CA ILE A 13 5.13 0.37 7.73
C ILE A 13 4.36 -0.22 6.55
N ALA A 14 5.05 -0.73 5.52
CA ALA A 14 4.43 -1.38 4.37
C ALA A 14 3.64 -2.63 4.77
N MET A 15 4.23 -3.48 5.62
CA MET A 15 3.54 -4.66 6.14
C MET A 15 2.31 -4.28 6.97
N LEU A 16 2.44 -3.27 7.83
CA LEU A 16 1.34 -2.77 8.65
C LEU A 16 0.20 -2.17 7.79
N SER A 17 0.54 -1.43 6.74
CA SER A 17 -0.40 -0.88 5.75
C SER A 17 -1.25 -1.99 5.13
N VAL A 18 -0.60 -3.07 4.66
CA VAL A 18 -1.28 -4.23 4.06
C VAL A 18 -2.19 -4.92 5.06
N ILE A 19 -1.72 -5.18 6.28
CA ILE A 19 -2.53 -5.81 7.34
C ILE A 19 -3.77 -4.97 7.64
N LEU A 20 -3.59 -3.66 7.86
CA LEU A 20 -4.71 -2.77 8.16
C LEU A 20 -5.71 -2.66 7.01
N PHE A 21 -5.25 -2.71 5.75
CA PHE A 21 -6.12 -2.76 4.57
C PHE A 21 -7.06 -3.96 4.62
N TYR A 22 -6.54 -5.17 4.90
CA TYR A 22 -7.37 -6.37 5.00
C TYR A 22 -8.31 -6.33 6.20
N ILE A 23 -7.85 -5.88 7.37
CA ILE A 23 -8.71 -5.72 8.57
C ILE A 23 -9.90 -4.81 8.25
N ARG A 24 -9.66 -3.66 7.60
CA ARG A 24 -10.71 -2.73 7.17
C ARG A 24 -11.66 -3.37 6.16
N SER A 25 -11.10 -4.07 5.17
CA SER A 25 -11.86 -4.71 4.10
C SER A 25 -12.80 -5.80 4.62
N PHE A 26 -12.29 -6.73 5.43
CA PHE A 26 -13.09 -7.80 6.03
C PHE A 26 -14.10 -7.27 7.05
N SER A 27 -13.73 -6.26 7.85
CA SER A 27 -14.70 -5.64 8.77
C SER A 27 -15.92 -5.07 8.05
N ARG A 28 -15.76 -4.55 6.83
CA ARG A 28 -16.84 -3.95 6.02
C ARG A 28 -17.68 -4.94 5.24
N MET A 29 -17.17 -6.15 5.07
CA MET A 29 -17.92 -7.29 4.52
C MET A 29 -18.75 -7.97 5.60
N GLY A 30 -18.28 -7.97 6.86
CA GLY A 30 -19.03 -8.45 8.01
C GLY A 30 -19.95 -7.39 8.63
N SER A 31 -20.06 -7.39 9.96
CA SER A 31 -20.99 -6.54 10.71
C SER A 31 -20.67 -5.02 10.70
N GLY A 32 -19.54 -4.60 10.14
CA GLY A 32 -19.11 -3.19 10.13
C GLY A 32 -18.71 -2.63 11.50
N LYS A 33 -18.76 -3.43 12.59
CA LYS A 33 -18.50 -2.95 13.96
C LYS A 33 -17.10 -2.37 14.13
N LEU A 34 -16.07 -2.99 13.56
CA LEU A 34 -14.69 -2.50 13.63
C LEU A 34 -14.46 -1.30 12.69
N ALA A 35 -15.16 -1.25 11.55
CA ALA A 35 -15.16 -0.11 10.64
C ALA A 35 -15.79 1.16 11.26
N LYS A 36 -16.66 1.02 12.27
CA LYS A 36 -17.19 2.15 13.06
C LYS A 36 -16.15 2.70 14.07
N ASN A 37 -15.10 1.96 14.38
CA ASN A 37 -14.06 2.42 15.29
C ASN A 37 -13.15 3.43 14.58
N LYS A 38 -13.29 4.71 14.94
CA LYS A 38 -12.50 5.82 14.37
C LYS A 38 -10.99 5.62 14.50
N LEU A 39 -10.49 4.94 15.54
CA LEU A 39 -9.06 4.73 15.74
C LEU A 39 -8.44 3.84 14.65
N VAL A 40 -9.10 2.74 14.30
CA VAL A 40 -8.65 1.84 13.23
C VAL A 40 -8.67 2.56 11.88
N PHE A 41 -9.67 3.43 11.69
CA PHE A 41 -9.88 4.13 10.42
C PHE A 41 -9.03 5.39 10.23
N ILE A 42 -8.70 6.11 11.31
CA ILE A 42 -7.76 7.24 11.27
C ILE A 42 -6.33 6.73 11.21
N GLY A 43 -5.96 5.75 12.06
CA GLY A 43 -4.61 5.19 12.11
C GLY A 43 -4.18 4.58 10.77
N SER A 44 -5.12 3.93 10.09
CA SER A 44 -5.04 3.53 8.68
C SER A 44 -4.42 4.58 7.75
N HIS A 45 -5.01 5.77 7.68
CA HIS A 45 -4.58 6.81 6.74
C HIS A 45 -3.24 7.40 7.14
N SER A 46 -2.96 7.46 8.45
CA SER A 46 -1.65 7.86 8.96
C SER A 46 -0.56 6.90 8.52
N ILE A 47 -0.80 5.58 8.57
CA ILE A 47 0.15 4.56 8.09
C ILE A 47 0.37 4.68 6.59
N ASP A 48 -0.69 4.87 5.79
CA ASP A 48 -0.56 5.02 4.34
C ASP A 48 0.25 6.30 3.98
N THR A 49 0.07 7.38 4.75
CA THR A 49 0.86 8.61 4.59
C THR A 49 2.32 8.41 5.00
N LEU A 50 2.57 7.73 6.12
CA LEU A 50 3.93 7.37 6.55
C LEU A 50 4.62 6.44 5.56
N LEU A 51 3.88 5.55 4.89
CA LEU A 51 4.39 4.68 3.84
C LEU A 51 4.94 5.50 2.67
N LEU A 52 4.19 6.51 2.22
CA LEU A 52 4.61 7.41 1.15
C LEU A 52 5.81 8.26 1.55
N ILE A 53 5.78 8.87 2.74
CA ILE A 53 6.89 9.70 3.24
C ILE A 53 8.17 8.88 3.37
N SER A 54 8.09 7.68 3.94
CA SER A 54 9.25 6.80 4.09
C SER A 54 9.78 6.30 2.74
N ALA A 55 8.91 6.02 1.76
CA ALA A 55 9.33 5.67 0.40
C ALA A 55 10.11 6.81 -0.26
N ILE A 56 9.57 8.03 -0.21
CA ILE A 56 10.22 9.23 -0.75
C ILE A 56 11.58 9.46 -0.10
N THR A 57 11.64 9.31 1.23
CA THR A 57 12.88 9.44 2.00
C THR A 57 13.94 8.44 1.53
N LEU A 58 13.55 7.18 1.28
CA LEU A 58 14.46 6.15 0.76
C LEU A 58 14.97 6.47 -0.64
N VAL A 59 14.12 6.98 -1.54
CA VAL A 59 14.54 7.37 -2.89
C VAL A 59 15.61 8.47 -2.82
N PHE A 60 15.40 9.50 -2.00
CA PHE A 60 16.36 10.57 -1.81
C PHE A 60 17.67 10.09 -1.16
N MET A 61 17.60 9.26 -0.12
CA MET A 61 18.78 8.72 0.55
C MET A 61 19.60 7.79 -0.35
N ALA A 62 18.92 6.97 -1.15
CA ALA A 62 19.57 6.06 -2.08
C ALA A 62 20.14 6.76 -3.32
N LYS A 63 19.79 8.04 -3.54
CA LYS A 63 20.14 8.83 -4.74
C LYS A 63 19.76 8.11 -6.04
N ILE A 64 18.66 7.35 -6.02
CA ILE A 64 18.17 6.62 -7.19
C ILE A 64 17.21 7.51 -7.95
N ASN A 65 17.43 7.67 -9.25
CA ASN A 65 16.47 8.30 -10.14
C ASN A 65 15.39 7.28 -10.55
N PRO A 66 14.10 7.46 -10.17
CA PRO A 66 13.04 6.52 -10.55
C PRO A 66 12.86 6.41 -12.06
N PHE A 67 13.15 7.47 -12.82
CA PHE A 67 13.01 7.47 -14.27
C PHE A 67 14.07 6.61 -14.98
N GLU A 68 15.21 6.34 -14.32
CA GLU A 68 16.25 5.45 -14.84
C GLU A 68 16.06 4.00 -14.39
N GLN A 69 15.34 3.80 -13.28
CA GLN A 69 15.06 2.49 -12.70
C GLN A 69 13.57 2.17 -12.88
N LEU A 70 13.21 1.64 -14.05
CA LEU A 70 11.82 1.39 -14.44
C LEU A 70 11.03 0.57 -13.40
N TRP A 71 11.65 -0.45 -12.80
CA TRP A 71 11.03 -1.25 -11.73
C TRP A 71 10.60 -0.41 -10.51
N LEU A 72 11.34 0.67 -10.20
CA LEU A 72 11.03 1.57 -9.10
C LEU A 72 9.90 2.51 -9.48
N LEU A 73 9.90 3.02 -10.71
CA LEU A 73 8.81 3.84 -11.24
C LEU A 73 7.49 3.07 -11.22
N GLU A 74 7.48 1.84 -11.74
CA GLU A 74 6.32 0.94 -11.68
C GLU A 74 5.85 0.70 -10.26
N LYS A 75 6.79 0.45 -9.34
CA LYS A 75 6.47 0.23 -7.94
C LYS A 75 5.78 1.45 -7.32
N ILE A 76 6.24 2.66 -7.62
CA ILE A 76 5.60 3.90 -7.16
C ILE A 76 4.19 4.02 -7.73
N VAL A 77 4.01 3.80 -9.03
CA VAL A 77 2.69 3.85 -9.69
C VAL A 77 1.72 2.84 -9.07
N LEU A 78 2.15 1.59 -8.86
CA LEU A 78 1.33 0.56 -8.24
C LEU A 78 0.96 0.90 -6.79
N VAL A 79 1.85 1.51 -6.02
CA VAL A 79 1.53 1.97 -4.65
C VAL A 79 0.43 3.05 -4.67
N VAL A 80 0.48 3.98 -5.63
CA VAL A 80 -0.58 5.00 -5.79
C VAL A 80 -1.91 4.34 -6.17
N ILE A 81 -1.89 3.37 -7.10
CA ILE A 81 -3.06 2.59 -7.48
C ILE A 81 -3.63 1.82 -6.28
N TYR A 82 -2.77 1.20 -5.47
CA TYR A 82 -3.15 0.49 -4.25
C TYR A 82 -3.93 1.39 -3.28
N ILE A 83 -3.43 2.59 -3.02
CA ILE A 83 -4.10 3.57 -2.13
C ILE A 83 -5.44 3.99 -2.73
N ALA A 84 -5.47 4.31 -4.03
CA ALA A 84 -6.69 4.73 -4.72
C ALA A 84 -7.79 3.65 -4.69
N ILE A 85 -7.43 2.40 -4.99
CA ILE A 85 -8.36 1.26 -4.91
C ILE A 85 -8.86 1.07 -3.48
N GLY A 86 -7.98 1.21 -2.47
CA GLY A 86 -8.37 1.17 -1.06
C GLY A 86 -9.44 2.21 -0.70
N ILE A 87 -9.30 3.44 -1.19
CA ILE A 87 -10.27 4.52 -0.99
C ILE A 87 -11.58 4.26 -1.76
N ILE A 88 -11.52 3.73 -2.98
CA ILE A 88 -12.72 3.44 -3.78
C ILE A 88 -13.49 2.26 -3.17
N SER A 89 -12.79 1.19 -2.78
CA SER A 89 -13.35 0.03 -2.07
C SER A 89 -14.08 0.46 -0.79
N ALA A 90 -13.53 1.46 -0.10
CA ALA A 90 -14.12 2.03 1.10
C ALA A 90 -15.49 2.69 0.91
N LYS A 91 -15.75 3.24 -0.29
CA LYS A 91 -16.98 3.95 -0.62
C LYS A 91 -18.07 3.02 -1.14
N GLN A 92 -17.76 1.75 -1.42
CA GLN A 92 -18.74 0.80 -1.94
C GLN A 92 -19.73 0.37 -0.86
N THR A 93 -21.00 0.29 -1.23
CA THR A 93 -22.09 -0.21 -0.37
C THR A 93 -22.37 -1.69 -0.61
N ASN A 94 -22.39 -2.09 -1.89
CA ASN A 94 -22.68 -3.45 -2.33
C ASN A 94 -21.52 -4.43 -2.08
N THR A 95 -21.85 -5.68 -1.74
CA THR A 95 -20.87 -6.72 -1.37
C THR A 95 -20.01 -7.17 -2.55
N LEU A 96 -20.60 -7.31 -3.74
CA LEU A 96 -19.89 -7.77 -4.94
C LEU A 96 -18.76 -6.80 -5.37
N PRO A 97 -19.00 -5.48 -5.55
CA PRO A 97 -17.93 -4.52 -5.83
C PRO A 97 -16.84 -4.50 -4.76
N LYS A 98 -17.21 -4.60 -3.47
CA LYS A 98 -16.22 -4.67 -2.37
C LYS A 98 -15.25 -5.84 -2.56
N ILE A 99 -15.77 -7.03 -2.86
CA ILE A 99 -14.95 -8.24 -3.09
C ILE A 99 -14.06 -8.03 -4.31
N MET A 100 -14.61 -7.53 -5.42
CA MET A 100 -13.84 -7.26 -6.63
C MET A 100 -12.67 -6.31 -6.37
N TYR A 101 -12.89 -5.17 -5.71
CA TYR A 101 -11.82 -4.24 -5.40
C TYR A 101 -10.78 -4.83 -4.45
N VAL A 102 -11.18 -5.65 -3.47
CA VAL A 102 -10.23 -6.33 -2.59
C VAL A 102 -9.37 -7.31 -3.38
N VAL A 103 -9.97 -8.12 -4.26
CA VAL A 103 -9.23 -9.06 -5.12
C VAL A 103 -8.25 -8.33 -6.03
N VAL A 104 -8.70 -7.26 -6.70
CA VAL A 104 -7.81 -6.45 -7.55
C VAL A 104 -6.68 -5.83 -6.72
N ASN A 105 -6.98 -5.30 -5.54
CA ASN A 105 -5.95 -4.71 -4.68
C ASN A 105 -4.94 -5.75 -4.19
N THR A 106 -5.38 -6.99 -3.91
CA THR A 106 -4.49 -8.11 -3.58
C THR A 106 -3.50 -8.37 -4.71
N VAL A 107 -3.95 -8.38 -5.96
CA VAL A 107 -3.06 -8.55 -7.14
C VAL A 107 -2.04 -7.42 -7.22
N VAL A 108 -2.45 -6.17 -6.99
CA VAL A 108 -1.54 -5.01 -6.96
C VAL A 108 -0.49 -5.15 -5.86
N ILE A 109 -0.88 -5.56 -4.64
CA ILE A 109 0.05 -5.79 -3.53
C ILE A 109 1.08 -6.87 -3.89
N LEU A 110 0.65 -7.97 -4.52
CA LEU A 110 1.55 -9.03 -4.97
C LEU A 110 2.53 -8.53 -6.04
N ALA A 111 2.07 -7.71 -6.99
CA ALA A 111 2.94 -7.09 -8.00
C ALA A 111 3.99 -6.16 -7.38
N ILE A 112 3.61 -5.34 -6.39
CA ILE A 112 4.54 -4.49 -5.62
C ILE A 112 5.60 -5.35 -4.89
N GLY A 113 5.17 -6.46 -4.30
CA GLY A 113 6.04 -7.41 -3.62
C GLY A 113 7.04 -8.06 -4.58
N TYR A 114 6.58 -8.48 -5.75
CA TYR A 114 7.43 -9.02 -6.82
C TYR A 114 8.47 -8.00 -7.29
N LEU A 115 8.06 -6.77 -7.60
CA LEU A 115 8.98 -5.71 -8.01
C LEU A 115 10.05 -5.42 -6.94
N ALA A 116 9.68 -5.54 -5.67
CA ALA A 116 10.61 -5.34 -4.56
C ALA A 116 11.68 -6.44 -4.44
N THR A 117 11.39 -7.67 -4.85
CA THR A 117 12.31 -8.82 -4.77
C THR A 117 13.09 -9.00 -6.07
N ALA A 118 12.41 -8.98 -7.21
CA ALA A 118 12.99 -9.22 -8.53
C ALA A 118 13.83 -8.03 -9.01
N LYS A 119 13.46 -6.79 -8.62
CA LYS A 119 14.08 -5.53 -9.09
C LYS A 119 14.18 -5.45 -10.63
N SER A 120 13.26 -6.12 -11.31
CA SER A 120 13.08 -6.10 -12.75
C SER A 120 11.69 -5.55 -13.05
N PRO A 121 11.53 -4.66 -14.04
CA PRO A 121 10.22 -4.14 -14.39
C PRO A 121 9.35 -5.27 -14.97
N LEU A 122 8.04 -5.15 -14.80
CA LEU A 122 7.06 -6.15 -15.24
C LEU A 122 6.31 -5.69 -16.48
N LEU A 123 6.17 -4.38 -16.71
CA LEU A 123 5.34 -3.77 -17.75
C LEU A 123 6.07 -2.74 -18.63
N LEU A 124 7.16 -2.13 -18.16
CA LEU A 124 7.98 -1.09 -18.80
C LEU A 124 9.38 -1.61 -19.16
#